data_AF-A0A2W6T9N9-F1
#
_entry.id   AF-A0A2W6T9N9-F1
#
_cell.length_a   1.000
_cell.length_b   1.000
_cell.length_c   1.000
_cell.angle_alpha   90.00
_cell.angle_beta   90.00
_cell.angle_gamma   90.00
#
_symmetry.space_group_name_H-M   'P 1'
#
loop_
_entity.id
_entity.type
_entity.pdbx_description
1 polymer ?
#
loop_
_entity_poly.entity_id
_entity_poly.type
_entity_poly.pdbx_seq_one_letter_code
_entity_poly.pdbx_strand_id
1 'polypeptide(L)'
;MNMKVRMMIFQSLFFIIFVISCEEKRPQIEHKIDLFADERQEGKAYVMNADECFDASEVVISSSKIKLTDSFSGRGKPVFIYRVDSGNVLKTTRDSLISFPMQFLANQKLSLKKDSSIYVYLKKLEGFRFIAEEKQIKYQWVKGASVFEVKK
;
A
#
# COMPACT_ATOMS: atom_id res chain seq x y z
N MET A 1 36.71 39.21 48.59
CA MET A 1 35.26 38.97 48.41
C MET A 1 34.64 38.68 49.77
N ASN A 2 33.73 39.54 50.26
CA ASN A 2 33.22 39.54 51.63
C ASN A 2 32.51 38.22 52.01
N MET A 3 32.75 37.72 53.23
CA MET A 3 32.24 36.41 53.70
C MET A 3 30.70 36.29 53.65
N LYS A 4 29.98 37.42 53.79
CA LYS A 4 28.51 37.50 53.61
C LYS A 4 28.05 37.21 52.17
N VAL A 5 28.83 37.61 51.16
CA VAL A 5 28.49 37.39 49.74
C VAL A 5 28.67 35.92 49.37
N ARG A 6 29.70 35.26 49.91
CA ARG A 6 29.90 33.81 49.75
C ARG A 6 28.74 33.01 50.36
N MET A 7 28.24 33.42 51.53
CA MET A 7 27.14 32.72 52.23
C MET A 7 25.79 32.88 51.52
N MET A 8 25.51 34.05 50.94
CA MET A 8 24.30 34.29 50.14
C MET A 8 24.29 33.49 48.83
N ILE A 9 25.44 33.38 48.14
CA ILE A 9 25.54 32.58 46.91
C ILE A 9 25.29 31.09 47.21
N PHE A 10 25.82 30.58 48.32
CA PHE A 10 25.58 29.20 48.74
C PHE A 10 24.11 28.93 49.09
N GLN A 11 23.42 29.85 49.75
CA GLN A 11 21.98 29.70 50.01
C GLN A 11 21.16 29.70 48.72
N SER A 12 21.47 30.58 47.76
CA SER A 12 20.74 30.64 46.49
C SER A 12 20.94 29.38 45.64
N LEU A 13 22.13 28.76 45.68
CA LEU A 13 22.40 27.50 44.98
C LEU A 13 21.61 26.32 45.58
N PHE A 14 21.43 26.28 46.90
CA PHE A 14 20.71 25.20 47.57
C PHE A 14 19.20 25.20 47.26
N PHE A 15 18.61 26.39 47.07
CA PHE A 15 17.20 26.51 46.70
C PHE A 15 16.91 26.05 45.26
N ILE A 16 17.86 26.20 44.32
CA ILE A 16 17.65 25.79 42.92
C ILE A 16 17.59 24.25 42.78
N ILE A 17 18.33 23.51 43.61
CA ILE A 17 18.38 22.04 43.55
C ILE A 17 17.05 21.41 43.99
N PHE A 18 16.31 22.06 44.90
CA PHE A 18 15.04 21.53 45.40
C PHE A 18 13.87 21.66 44.42
N VAL A 19 13.94 22.56 43.44
CA VAL A 19 12.83 22.81 42.49
C VAL A 19 12.81 21.81 41.32
N ILE A 20 13.92 21.10 41.06
CA ILE A 20 14.04 20.18 39.90
C ILE A 20 13.57 18.75 40.23
N SER A 21 13.33 18.42 41.51
CA SER A 21 12.98 17.06 41.94
C SER A 21 11.45 16.79 41.99
N CYS A 22 10.73 17.20 40.95
CA CYS A 22 9.33 16.81 40.73
C CYS A 22 9.20 16.04 39.41
N GLU A 23 9.78 14.83 39.37
CA GLU A 23 9.42 13.86 38.33
C GLU A 23 8.11 13.18 38.73
N GLU A 24 7.02 13.63 38.11
CA GLU A 24 5.72 12.98 38.20
C GLU A 24 5.77 11.63 37.45
N LYS A 25 5.99 10.54 38.18
CA LYS A 25 5.91 9.18 37.64
C LYS A 25 4.44 8.88 37.35
N ARG A 26 4.01 9.09 36.10
CA ARG A 26 2.70 8.67 35.62
C ARG A 26 2.59 7.15 35.80
N PRO A 27 1.58 6.62 36.50
CA PRO A 27 1.38 5.18 36.55
C PRO A 27 1.03 4.72 35.13
N GLN A 28 1.94 4.02 34.47
CA GLN A 28 1.61 3.26 33.27
C GLN A 28 0.76 2.08 33.71
N ILE A 29 -0.55 2.28 33.72
CA ILE A 29 -1.51 1.21 33.92
C ILE A 29 -1.43 0.36 32.63
N GLU A 30 -0.57 -0.65 32.63
CA GLU A 30 -0.60 -1.69 31.60
C GLU A 30 -1.93 -2.43 31.73
N HIS A 31 -2.87 -2.07 30.86
CA HIS A 31 -4.09 -2.85 30.71
C HIS A 31 -3.70 -4.22 30.14
N LYS A 32 -3.80 -5.26 30.97
CA LYS A 32 -3.45 -6.66 30.66
C LYS A 32 -4.23 -7.25 29.47
N ILE A 33 -5.30 -6.58 29.03
CA ILE A 33 -6.18 -7.01 27.95
C ILE A 33 -6.06 -5.99 26.83
N ASP A 34 -5.34 -6.38 25.79
CA ASP A 34 -5.23 -5.63 24.56
C ASP A 34 -6.49 -5.88 23.71
N LEU A 35 -7.45 -4.97 23.83
CA LEU A 35 -8.72 -5.03 23.09
C LEU A 35 -8.54 -4.92 21.56
N PHE A 36 -7.33 -4.59 21.10
CA PHE A 36 -7.01 -4.39 19.69
C PHE A 36 -6.02 -5.44 19.16
N ALA A 37 -5.77 -6.53 19.90
CA ALA A 37 -4.82 -7.57 19.47
C ALA A 37 -5.13 -8.12 18.06
N ASP A 38 -6.42 -8.24 17.71
CA ASP A 38 -6.86 -8.71 16.39
C ASP A 38 -6.81 -7.63 15.30
N GLU A 39 -6.80 -6.34 15.68
CA GLU A 39 -6.74 -5.19 14.76
C GLU A 39 -5.32 -4.69 14.51
N ARG A 40 -4.34 -5.11 15.32
CA ARG A 40 -2.91 -4.84 15.11
C ARG A 40 -2.35 -5.67 13.95
N GLN A 41 -2.82 -5.39 12.74
CA GLN A 41 -2.13 -5.77 11.51
C GLN A 41 -0.93 -4.85 11.26
N GLU A 42 -0.04 -4.71 12.25
CA GLU A 42 1.17 -3.91 12.09
C GLU A 42 2.06 -4.56 11.03
N GLY A 43 2.10 -3.94 9.84
CA GLY A 43 3.01 -4.27 8.75
C GLY A 43 2.54 -5.30 7.72
N LYS A 44 1.34 -5.87 7.84
CA LYS A 44 0.81 -6.78 6.79
C LYS A 44 -0.11 -6.00 5.84
N ALA A 45 0.27 -5.95 4.57
CA ALA A 45 -0.60 -5.40 3.54
C ALA A 45 -1.86 -6.28 3.41
N TYR A 46 -3.05 -5.71 3.58
CA TYR A 46 -4.31 -6.40 3.37
C TYR A 46 -4.36 -7.01 1.96
N VAL A 47 -4.68 -8.30 1.90
CA VAL A 47 -4.80 -9.07 0.66
C VAL A 47 -6.27 -9.41 0.46
N MET A 48 -6.83 -8.93 -0.66
CA MET A 48 -8.23 -9.19 -1.01
C MET A 48 -8.43 -10.66 -1.41
N ASN A 49 -9.59 -11.19 -1.05
CA ASN A 49 -10.10 -12.47 -1.53
C ASN A 49 -10.56 -12.37 -3.00
N ALA A 50 -10.79 -13.52 -3.65
CA ALA A 50 -11.17 -13.54 -5.07
C ALA A 50 -12.50 -12.81 -5.34
N ASP A 51 -13.49 -12.99 -4.48
CA ASP A 51 -14.80 -12.33 -4.61
C ASP A 51 -14.69 -10.82 -4.41
N GLU A 52 -13.93 -10.38 -3.41
CA GLU A 52 -13.63 -8.96 -3.17
C GLU A 52 -12.89 -8.33 -4.36
N CYS A 53 -11.94 -9.06 -4.97
CA CYS A 53 -11.25 -8.63 -6.18
C CYS A 53 -12.22 -8.50 -7.35
N PHE A 54 -13.14 -9.45 -7.50
CA PHE A 54 -14.14 -9.45 -8.55
C PHE A 54 -15.10 -8.27 -8.41
N ASP A 55 -15.57 -7.99 -7.20
CA ASP A 55 -16.49 -6.89 -6.90
C ASP A 55 -15.83 -5.52 -7.06
N ALA A 56 -14.59 -5.36 -6.57
CA ALA A 56 -13.83 -4.13 -6.71
C ALA A 56 -13.39 -3.83 -8.16
N SER A 57 -13.42 -4.84 -9.04
CA SER A 57 -13.02 -4.70 -10.44
C SER A 57 -14.16 -4.19 -11.32
N GLU A 58 -13.82 -3.23 -12.19
CA GLU A 58 -14.67 -2.83 -13.31
C GLU A 58 -14.57 -3.81 -14.49
N VAL A 59 -13.40 -4.45 -14.62
CA VAL A 59 -13.09 -5.39 -15.68
C VAL A 59 -12.38 -6.60 -15.10
N VAL A 60 -12.84 -7.80 -15.44
CA VAL A 60 -12.18 -9.06 -15.09
C VAL A 60 -11.93 -9.86 -16.34
N ILE A 61 -10.66 -10.22 -16.58
CA ILE A 61 -10.23 -10.98 -17.76
C ILE A 61 -9.52 -12.24 -17.30
N SER A 62 -9.82 -13.39 -17.88
CA SER A 62 -8.97 -14.58 -17.77
C SER A 62 -8.00 -14.64 -18.93
N SER A 63 -6.70 -14.70 -18.64
CA SER A 63 -5.67 -14.80 -19.67
C SER A 63 -4.43 -15.53 -19.18
N SER A 64 -3.81 -16.29 -20.07
CA SER A 64 -2.47 -16.88 -19.89
C SER A 64 -1.38 -16.13 -20.65
N LYS A 65 -1.75 -15.20 -21.55
CA LYS A 65 -0.81 -14.46 -22.42
C LYS A 65 -0.58 -13.05 -21.91
N ILE A 66 0.07 -12.95 -20.76
CA ILE A 66 0.38 -11.68 -20.09
C ILE A 66 1.88 -11.52 -20.01
N LYS A 67 2.38 -10.36 -20.45
CA LYS A 67 3.81 -10.05 -20.47
C LYS A 67 4.08 -8.70 -19.83
N LEU A 68 5.12 -8.61 -19.02
CA LEU A 68 5.65 -7.33 -18.54
C LEU A 68 6.28 -6.61 -19.75
N THR A 69 5.81 -5.42 -20.06
CA THR A 69 6.29 -4.61 -21.19
C THR A 69 7.30 -3.56 -20.74
N ASP A 70 7.03 -2.90 -19.61
CA ASP A 70 7.88 -1.81 -19.12
C ASP A 70 7.80 -1.74 -17.59
N SER A 71 8.82 -1.15 -16.96
CA SER A 71 8.84 -0.92 -15.51
C SER A 71 9.60 0.36 -15.17
N PHE A 72 8.97 1.22 -14.37
CA PHE A 72 9.55 2.46 -13.88
C PHE A 72 9.82 2.33 -12.38
N SER A 73 11.09 2.38 -11.99
CA SER A 73 11.52 2.42 -10.58
C SER A 73 12.47 3.59 -10.37
N GLY A 74 11.99 4.67 -9.74
CA GLY A 74 12.75 5.91 -9.52
C GLY A 74 12.49 6.48 -8.13
N ARG A 75 12.46 7.81 -7.98
CA ARG A 75 12.18 8.51 -6.69
C ARG A 75 10.72 8.35 -6.18
N GLY A 76 9.93 7.46 -6.78
CA GLY A 76 8.52 7.26 -6.48
C GLY A 76 8.14 5.78 -6.40
N LYS A 77 6.84 5.50 -6.21
CA LYS A 77 6.32 4.14 -6.19
C LYS A 77 6.64 3.44 -7.52
N PRO A 78 7.15 2.19 -7.48
CA PRO A 78 7.45 1.47 -8.70
C PRO A 78 6.17 1.19 -9.47
N VAL A 79 6.24 1.34 -10.79
CA VAL A 79 5.12 1.12 -11.70
C VAL A 79 5.53 0.08 -12.72
N PHE A 80 4.64 -0.87 -12.98
CA PHE A 80 4.84 -1.96 -13.91
C PHE A 80 3.73 -1.93 -14.95
N ILE A 81 4.10 -1.99 -16.24
CA ILE A 81 3.14 -2.03 -17.34
C ILE A 81 3.11 -3.44 -17.90
N TYR A 82 1.92 -4.02 -17.89
CA TYR A 82 1.67 -5.36 -18.42
C TYR A 82 0.82 -5.26 -19.68
N ARG A 83 1.11 -6.14 -20.64
CA ARG A 83 0.35 -6.31 -21.88
C ARG A 83 -0.35 -7.66 -21.86
N VAL A 84 -1.64 -7.65 -22.18
CA VAL A 84 -2.48 -8.83 -22.37
C VAL A 84 -2.69 -9.01 -23.87
N ASP A 85 -2.14 -10.07 -24.44
CA ASP A 85 -2.22 -10.32 -25.89
C ASP A 85 -3.56 -10.96 -26.30
N SER A 86 -4.15 -11.78 -25.44
CA SER A 86 -5.46 -12.42 -25.66
C SER A 86 -6.04 -12.93 -24.35
N GLY A 87 -7.36 -12.91 -24.19
CA GLY A 87 -8.04 -13.47 -23.02
C GLY A 87 -9.54 -13.55 -23.22
N ASN A 88 -10.23 -14.07 -22.21
CA ASN A 88 -11.69 -14.08 -22.14
C ASN A 88 -12.16 -13.05 -21.11
N VAL A 89 -13.14 -12.22 -21.48
CA VAL A 89 -13.69 -11.17 -20.60
C VAL A 89 -14.84 -11.77 -19.80
N LEU A 90 -14.67 -11.81 -18.48
CA LEU A 90 -15.66 -12.39 -17.55
C LEU A 90 -16.60 -11.33 -16.99
N LYS A 91 -16.09 -10.12 -16.75
CA LYS A 91 -16.87 -8.98 -16.25
C LYS A 91 -16.41 -7.72 -16.97
N THR A 92 -17.38 -6.92 -17.39
CA THR A 92 -17.18 -5.53 -17.83
C THR A 92 -18.36 -4.70 -17.34
N THR A 93 -18.11 -3.66 -16.56
CA THR A 93 -19.16 -2.74 -16.10
C THR A 93 -19.59 -1.75 -17.20
N ARG A 94 -18.86 -1.67 -18.31
CA ARG A 94 -19.19 -0.82 -19.46
C ARG A 94 -19.46 -1.68 -20.69
N ASP A 95 -20.38 -1.22 -21.54
CA ASP A 95 -20.67 -1.80 -22.86
C ASP A 95 -19.49 -1.71 -23.85
N SER A 96 -18.34 -1.18 -23.42
CA SER A 96 -17.13 -1.15 -24.23
C SER A 96 -16.53 -2.56 -24.35
N LEU A 97 -16.60 -3.12 -25.55
CA LEU A 97 -15.84 -4.30 -25.94
C LEU A 97 -14.35 -4.05 -25.72
N ILE A 98 -13.72 -4.92 -24.92
CA ILE A 98 -12.28 -4.88 -24.68
C ILE A 98 -11.57 -5.44 -25.90
N SER A 99 -10.79 -4.60 -26.58
CA SER A 99 -9.96 -5.00 -27.70
C SER A 99 -8.59 -5.46 -27.23
N PHE A 100 -8.17 -6.66 -27.64
CA PHE A 100 -6.81 -7.14 -27.45
C PHE A 100 -5.94 -6.79 -28.68
N PRO A 101 -4.64 -6.49 -28.52
CA PRO A 101 -3.87 -6.47 -27.27
C PRO A 101 -4.15 -5.20 -26.44
N MET A 102 -4.22 -5.34 -25.13
CA MET A 102 -4.41 -4.21 -24.21
C MET A 102 -3.30 -4.11 -23.18
N GLN A 103 -3.08 -2.92 -22.64
CA GLN A 103 -2.10 -2.68 -21.58
C GLN A 103 -2.78 -2.19 -20.30
N PHE A 104 -2.23 -2.59 -19.17
CA PHE A 104 -2.66 -2.13 -17.85
C PHE A 104 -1.46 -1.84 -16.95
N LEU A 105 -1.70 -0.95 -15.99
CA LEU A 105 -0.69 -0.49 -15.04
C LEU A 105 -0.85 -1.22 -13.69
N ALA A 106 0.24 -1.68 -13.10
CA ALA A 106 0.27 -2.22 -11.75
C ALA A 106 1.28 -1.48 -10.88
N ASN A 107 0.91 -1.22 -9.63
CA ASN A 107 1.79 -0.57 -8.65
C ASN A 107 2.71 -1.56 -7.92
N GLN A 108 2.62 -2.85 -8.27
CA GLN A 108 3.41 -3.93 -7.69
C GLN A 108 3.75 -4.95 -8.78
N LYS A 109 4.87 -5.66 -8.58
CA LYS A 109 5.26 -6.73 -9.49
C LYS A 109 4.35 -7.93 -9.28
N LEU A 110 3.58 -8.29 -10.31
CA LEU A 110 2.71 -9.45 -10.31
C LEU A 110 3.53 -10.73 -10.49
N SER A 111 3.30 -11.72 -9.64
CA SER A 111 3.89 -13.05 -9.77
C SER A 111 3.10 -13.86 -10.79
N LEU A 112 3.53 -13.79 -12.05
CA LEU A 112 2.88 -14.49 -13.15
C LEU A 112 3.61 -15.82 -13.38
N LYS A 113 2.91 -16.95 -13.24
CA LYS A 113 3.44 -18.24 -13.66
C LYS A 113 3.30 -18.37 -15.18
N LYS A 114 4.35 -18.86 -15.81
CA LYS A 114 4.29 -19.22 -17.23
C LYS A 114 3.33 -20.42 -17.35
N ASP A 115 2.43 -20.35 -18.32
CA ASP A 115 1.47 -21.41 -18.70
C ASP A 115 0.18 -21.57 -17.86
N SER A 116 0.01 -20.83 -16.76
CA SER A 116 -1.28 -20.78 -16.06
C SER A 116 -2.16 -19.65 -16.58
N SER A 117 -3.47 -19.90 -16.69
CA SER A 117 -4.44 -18.83 -16.92
C SER A 117 -4.69 -18.16 -15.58
N ILE A 118 -4.63 -16.83 -15.54
CA ILE A 118 -4.88 -16.05 -14.32
C ILE A 118 -6.07 -15.12 -14.52
N TYR A 119 -6.71 -14.75 -13.42
CA TYR A 119 -7.67 -13.67 -13.39
C TYR A 119 -6.94 -12.33 -13.28
N VAL A 120 -7.30 -11.42 -14.18
CA VAL A 120 -6.78 -10.06 -14.28
C VAL A 120 -7.87 -9.11 -13.81
N TYR A 121 -7.68 -8.57 -12.61
CA TYR A 121 -8.60 -7.69 -11.91
C TYR A 121 -8.24 -6.24 -12.18
N LEU A 122 -9.09 -5.53 -12.91
CA LEU A 122 -8.82 -4.20 -13.42
C LEU A 122 -9.87 -3.19 -12.97
N LYS A 123 -9.38 -2.01 -12.60
CA LYS A 123 -10.16 -0.80 -12.33
C LYS A 123 -9.79 0.27 -13.35
N LYS A 124 -10.65 1.28 -13.56
CA LYS A 124 -10.27 2.47 -14.33
C LYS A 124 -8.97 3.07 -13.77
N LEU A 125 -8.08 3.48 -14.68
CA LEU A 125 -6.86 4.18 -14.31
C LEU A 125 -7.21 5.52 -13.64
N GLU A 126 -6.70 5.71 -12.43
CA GLU A 126 -6.80 6.97 -11.69
C GLU A 126 -5.39 7.57 -11.59
N GLY A 127 -5.17 8.70 -12.26
CA GLY A 127 -3.86 9.37 -12.32
C GLY A 127 -3.05 9.01 -13.57
N PHE A 128 -1.73 9.21 -13.50
CA PHE A 128 -0.75 8.90 -14.57
C PHE A 128 -1.12 9.41 -15.97
N ARG A 129 -1.70 10.61 -16.08
CA ARG A 129 -2.27 11.14 -17.34
C ARG A 129 -1.28 11.09 -18.52
N PHE A 130 -0.03 11.46 -18.29
CA PHE A 130 1.01 11.44 -19.33
C PHE A 130 1.29 10.02 -19.86
N ILE A 131 1.45 9.03 -18.97
CA ILE A 131 1.70 7.63 -19.36
C ILE A 131 0.44 7.03 -20.01
N ALA A 132 -0.74 7.39 -19.50
CA ALA A 132 -2.02 6.94 -20.02
C ALA A 132 -2.22 7.35 -21.49
N GLU A 133 -1.89 8.60 -21.82
CA GLU A 133 -2.01 9.13 -23.18
C GLU A 133 -0.93 8.55 -24.12
N GLU A 134 0.32 8.51 -23.67
CA GLU A 134 1.45 8.00 -24.47
C GLU A 134 1.32 6.50 -24.78
N LYS A 135 0.95 5.69 -23.77
CA LYS A 135 0.87 4.23 -23.89
C LYS A 135 -0.56 3.72 -24.10
N GLN A 136 -1.55 4.62 -24.22
CA GLN A 136 -2.98 4.29 -24.38
C GLN A 136 -3.52 3.36 -23.28
N ILE A 137 -3.06 3.54 -22.03
CA ILE A 137 -3.45 2.72 -20.88
C ILE A 137 -4.72 3.28 -20.25
N LYS A 138 -5.77 2.45 -20.18
CA LYS A 138 -7.08 2.82 -19.64
C LYS A 138 -7.36 2.23 -18.25
N TYR A 139 -6.64 1.18 -17.89
CA TYR A 139 -6.92 0.37 -16.71
C TYR A 139 -5.70 0.20 -15.82
N GLN A 140 -5.95 0.04 -14.53
CA GLN A 140 -4.96 -0.29 -13.51
C GLN A 140 -5.35 -1.55 -12.74
N TRP A 141 -4.36 -2.27 -12.26
CA TRP A 141 -4.52 -3.40 -11.35
C TRP A 141 -5.17 -2.92 -10.04
N VAL A 142 -6.13 -3.70 -9.53
CA VAL A 142 -6.79 -3.41 -8.26
C VAL A 142 -5.78 -3.46 -7.11
N LYS A 143 -5.74 -2.41 -6.28
CA LYS A 143 -4.85 -2.35 -5.11
C LYS A 143 -5.27 -3.41 -4.11
N GLY A 144 -4.34 -4.24 -3.66
CA GLY A 144 -4.61 -5.36 -2.74
C GLY A 144 -5.05 -6.65 -3.41
N ALA A 145 -5.27 -6.66 -4.73
CA ALA A 145 -5.64 -7.87 -5.45
C ALA A 145 -4.43 -8.81 -5.62
N SER A 146 -4.63 -10.07 -5.21
CA SER A 146 -3.72 -11.18 -5.45
C SER A 146 -3.88 -11.75 -6.85
N VAL A 147 -2.83 -12.43 -7.34
CA VAL A 147 -2.90 -13.18 -8.60
C VAL A 147 -3.58 -14.51 -8.33
N PHE A 148 -4.79 -14.69 -8.85
CA PHE A 148 -5.55 -15.93 -8.74
C PHE A 148 -5.46 -16.73 -10.04
N GLU A 149 -5.19 -18.02 -9.93
CA GLU A 149 -5.19 -18.95 -11.07
C GLU A 149 -6.62 -19.40 -11.38
N VAL A 150 -6.92 -19.51 -12.67
CA VAL A 150 -8.17 -20.09 -13.16
C VAL A 150 -8.06 -21.60 -12.98
N LYS A 151 -8.94 -22.17 -12.15
CA LYS A 151 -9.08 -23.63 -12.04
C LYS A 151 -9.57 -24.17 -13.39
N LYS A 152 -8.81 -25.11 -13.97
CA LYS A 152 -9.18 -25.83 -15.19
C LYS A 152 -10.39 -26.72 -14.95
#